data_AF-A0A3D3VSC1-F1
#
_entry.id   AF-A0A3D3VSC1-F1
#
_cell.length_a   1.000
_cell.length_b   1.000
_cell.length_c   1.000
_cell.angle_alpha   90.00
_cell.angle_beta   90.00
_cell.angle_gamma   90.00
#
_symmetry.space_group_name_H-M   'P 1'
#
loop_
_entity.id
_entity.type
_entity.pdbx_description
1 polymer ?
#
loop_
_entity_poly.entity_id
_entity_poly.type
_entity_poly.pdbx_seq_one_letter_code
_entity_poly.pdbx_strand_id
1 'polypeptide(L)' 'GLVASRITDVAGASEIFLGGWVTYSNEAKGRELGVREESLERYGAVSAVVAGEMAEGARRRAGADWAVG' A
#
# COMPACT_ATOMS: atom_id res chain seq x y z
N GLY A 1 -7.43 -1.80 4.65
CA GLY A 1 -8.69 -2.47 5.04
C GLY A 1 -9.86 -1.50 4.99
N LEU A 2 -10.08 -0.74 6.08
CA LEU A 2 -11.21 0.18 6.20
C LEU A 2 -11.27 1.24 5.08
N VAL A 3 -10.12 1.77 4.64
CA VAL A 3 -10.07 2.74 3.54
C VAL A 3 -10.64 2.14 2.24
N ALA A 4 -10.22 0.92 1.87
CA ALA A 4 -10.73 0.24 0.68
C ALA A 4 -12.24 0.03 0.77
N SER A 5 -12.74 -0.44 1.93
CA SER A 5 -14.19 -0.62 2.16
C SER A 5 -14.97 0.68 1.89
N ARG A 6 -14.51 1.81 2.44
CA ARG A 6 -15.17 3.11 2.25
C ARG A 6 -15.22 3.56 0.80
N ILE A 7 -14.20 3.25 0.00
CA ILE A 7 -14.18 3.56 -1.43
C ILE A 7 -15.16 2.63 -2.17
N THR A 8 -15.11 1.33 -1.88
CA THR A 8 -15.94 0.33 -2.56
C THR A 8 -17.42 0.37 -2.16
N ASP A 9 -17.79 1.09 -1.10
CA ASP A 9 -19.17 1.34 -0.71
C ASP A 9 -19.93 2.21 -1.74
N VAL A 10 -19.22 2.90 -2.64
CA VAL A 10 -19.80 3.71 -3.72
C VAL A 10 -19.98 2.86 -4.98
N ALA A 11 -21.20 2.85 -5.54
CA ALA A 11 -21.48 2.16 -6.80
C ALA A 11 -20.59 2.71 -7.93
N GLY A 12 -20.01 1.82 -8.73
CA GLY A 12 -19.05 2.18 -9.78
C GLY A 12 -17.59 2.32 -9.32
N ALA A 13 -17.29 2.10 -8.04
CA ALA A 13 -15.91 2.18 -7.52
C ALA A 13 -14.90 1.29 -8.26
N SER A 14 -15.35 0.21 -8.92
CA SER A 14 -14.50 -0.62 -9.77
C SER A 14 -13.86 0.12 -10.95
N GLU A 15 -14.41 1.26 -11.37
CA GLU A 15 -13.84 2.09 -12.44
C GLU A 15 -12.55 2.80 -12.00
N ILE A 16 -12.36 3.03 -10.70
CA ILE A 16 -11.24 3.81 -10.15
C ILE A 16 -10.39 3.04 -9.14
N PHE A 17 -10.96 2.05 -8.45
CA PHE A 17 -10.30 1.30 -7.39
C PHE A 17 -9.85 -0.06 -7.92
N LEU A 18 -8.58 -0.11 -8.34
CA LEU A 18 -8.00 -1.29 -8.98
C LEU A 18 -7.61 -2.39 -7.97
N GLY A 19 -7.32 -2.02 -6.72
CA GLY A 19 -6.93 -2.96 -5.69
C GLY A 19 -6.31 -2.30 -4.45
N GLY A 20 -5.98 -3.12 -3.46
CA GLY A 20 -5.35 -2.65 -2.23
C GLY A 20 -4.72 -3.78 -1.43
N TRP A 21 -3.82 -3.42 -0.52
CA TRP A 21 -3.06 -4.35 0.30
C TRP A 21 -3.29 -4.11 1.79
N VAL A 22 -3.28 -5.18 2.57
CA VAL A 22 -3.28 -5.15 4.03
C VAL A 22 -2.03 -5.86 4.51
N THR A 23 -0.93 -5.10 4.65
CA THR A 23 0.41 -5.63 4.98
C THR A 23 0.77 -5.37 6.44
N TYR A 24 0.11 -6.07 7.35
CA TYR A 24 0.34 -5.91 8.79
C TYR A 24 1.79 -6.27 9.17
N SER A 25 2.29 -7.43 8.72
CA SER A 25 3.66 -7.85 8.99
C SER A 25 4.69 -7.11 8.12
N ASN A 26 5.92 -7.00 8.61
CA ASN A 26 7.04 -6.45 7.84
C ASN A 26 7.35 -7.32 6.62
N GLU A 27 7.28 -8.64 6.77
CA GLU A 27 7.41 -9.59 5.65
C GLU A 27 6.39 -9.31 4.55
N ALA A 28 5.13 -9.04 4.90
CA ALA A 28 4.10 -8.70 3.91
C ALA A 28 4.39 -7.36 3.23
N LYS A 29 4.93 -6.36 3.95
CA LYS A 29 5.35 -5.08 3.34
C LYS A 29 6.45 -5.30 2.30
N GLY A 30 7.43 -6.15 2.61
CA GLY A 30 8.51 -6.50 1.67
C GLY A 30 8.00 -7.30 0.47
N ARG A 31 7.30 -8.41 0.71
CA ARG A 31 6.84 -9.33 -0.35
C ARG A 31 5.81 -8.69 -1.28
N GLU A 32 4.82 -7.99 -0.73
CA GLU A 32 3.70 -7.49 -1.53
C GLU A 32 3.97 -6.13 -2.16
N LEU A 33 4.69 -5.26 -1.45
CA LEU A 33 4.88 -3.85 -1.83
C LEU A 33 6.34 -3.49 -2.12
N GLY A 34 7.29 -4.40 -1.93
CA GLY A 34 8.70 -4.13 -2.19
C GLY A 34 9.32 -3.13 -1.20
N VAL A 35 8.76 -3.02 0.02
CA VAL A 35 9.39 -2.24 1.09
C VAL A 35 10.74 -2.86 1.42
N ARG A 36 11.77 -2.02 1.51
CA ARG A 36 13.14 -2.48 1.74
C ARG A 36 13.34 -2.86 3.20
N GLU A 37 14.05 -3.97 3.43
CA GLU A 37 14.37 -4.44 4.77
C GLU A 37 15.21 -3.38 5.51
N GLU A 38 16.15 -2.74 4.81
CA GLU A 38 17.00 -1.69 5.39
C GLU A 38 16.18 -0.47 5.84
N SER A 39 15.09 -0.15 5.14
CA SER A 39 14.18 0.93 5.52
C SER A 39 13.42 0.59 6.80
N LEU A 40 12.98 -0.66 6.94
CA LEU A 40 12.29 -1.16 8.13
C LEU A 40 13.22 -1.21 9.35
N GLU A 41 14.45 -1.66 9.18
CA GLU A 41 15.46 -1.71 10.24
C GLU A 41 15.86 -0.30 10.70
N ARG A 42 16.06 0.63 9.77
CA ARG A 42 16.57 1.98 10.07
C ARG A 42 15.52 2.94 10.58
N TYR A 43 14.32 2.92 10.01
CA TYR A 43 13.27 3.91 10.29
C TYR A 43 12.06 3.33 11.01
N GLY A 44 11.94 2.00 11.07
CA GLY A 44 10.76 1.33 11.61
C GLY A 44 9.58 1.33 10.64
N ALA A 45 8.62 0.44 10.92
CA ALA A 45 7.42 0.27 10.10
C ALA A 45 6.49 1.50 10.10
N VAL A 46 6.52 2.32 11.15
CA VAL A 46 5.76 3.57 11.25
C VAL A 46 6.71 4.73 10.96
N SER A 47 6.94 4.97 9.67
CA SER A 47 7.80 6.06 9.20
C SER A 47 7.34 6.57 7.83
N ALA A 48 7.61 7.84 7.55
CA ALA A 48 7.30 8.43 6.25
C ALA A 48 8.04 7.71 5.10
N VAL A 49 9.25 7.20 5.36
CA VAL A 49 10.05 6.45 4.39
C VAL A 49 9.34 5.15 4.01
N VAL A 50 8.93 4.35 5.00
CA VAL A 50 8.23 3.08 4.74
C VAL A 50 6.85 3.31 4.13
N ALA A 51 6.11 4.34 4.56
CA ALA A 51 4.83 4.70 3.95
C ALA A 51 4.98 5.08 2.47
N GLY A 52 6.01 5.85 2.11
CA GLY A 52 6.32 6.18 0.73
C GLY A 52 6.67 4.96 -0.12
N GLU A 53 7.46 4.03 0.42
CA GLU A 53 7.76 2.76 -0.25
C GLU A 53 6.51 1.89 -0.44
N MET A 54 5.65 1.82 0.56
CA MET A 54 4.36 1.11 0.47
C MET A 54 3.45 1.70 -0.60
N ALA A 55 3.29 3.02 -0.62
CA ALA A 55 2.46 3.72 -1.60
C ALA A 55 2.98 3.50 -3.02
N GLU A 56 4.27 3.70 -3.25
CA GLU A 56 4.87 3.53 -4.58
C GLU A 56 4.83 2.05 -5.03
N GLY A 57 5.05 1.11 -4.11
CA GLY A 57 4.87 -0.32 -4.35
C GLY A 57 3.45 -0.67 -4.80
N ALA A 58 2.45 -0.18 -4.07
CA ALA A 58 1.04 -0.39 -4.38
C ALA A 58 0.66 0.21 -5.73
N ARG A 59 1.12 1.45 -6.02
CA ARG A 59 0.88 2.14 -7.28
C ARG A 59 1.36 1.32 -8.48
N ARG A 60 2.61 0.86 -8.43
CA ARG A 60 3.21 0.05 -9.50
C ARG A 60 2.51 -1.30 -9.66
N ARG A 61 2.18 -1.97 -8.54
CA ARG A 61 1.60 -3.32 -8.58
C ARG A 61 0.13 -3.32 -9.02
N ALA A 62 -0.62 -2.27 -8.72
CA ALA A 62 -1.98 -2.08 -9.23
C ALA A 62 -2.03 -1.50 -10.65
N GLY A 63 -0.94 -0.91 -11.14
CA GLY A 63 -0.97 -0.12 -12.38
C GLY A 63 -1.85 1.13 -12.24
N ALA A 64 -1.94 1.69 -11.04
CA ALA A 64 -2.79 2.84 -10.73
C ALA A 64 -2.06 4.16 -10.96
N ASP A 65 -2.81 5.23 -11.24
CA ASP A 65 -2.27 6.59 -11.26
C ASP A 65 -1.83 7.04 -9.86
N TRP A 66 -2.59 6.64 -8.84
CA TRP A 66 -2.39 7.04 -7.44
C TRP A 66 -2.44 5.84 -6.49
N ALA A 67 -1.70 5.93 -5.39
CA ALA A 67 -1.79 5.02 -4.26
C ALA A 67 -1.58 5.77 -2.95
N VAL A 68 -2.17 5.24 -1.87
CA VAL A 68 -2.11 5.79 -0.52
C VAL A 68 -1.53 4.74 0.41
N GLY A 69 -0.52 5.11 1.19
CA GLY A 69 0.25 4.23 2.09
C GLY A 69 0.46 4.84 3.46
#